data_AF-A0A0H4BC07-F1
#
_entry.id   AF-A0A0H4BC07-F1
#
_cell.length_a   1.000
_cell.length_b   1.000
_cell.length_c   1.000
_cell.angle_alpha   90.00
_cell.angle_beta   90.00
_cell.angle_gamma   90.00
#
_symmetry.space_group_name_H-M   'P 1'
#
loop_
_entity.id
_entity.type
_entity.pdbx_description
1 polymer ?
#
loop_
_entity_poly.entity_id
_entity_poly.type
_entity_poly.pdbx_seq_one_letter_code
_entity_poly.pdbx_strand_id
1 'polypeptide(L)'
;MTTAPRQLVVIGDSGVYGWGDSEGGGWCERLRRQWMTMPSAPVVYGLGVRGDGLERIAQRWQQEWSCRGELRRQQPDGLLLSVGLNDSARVGRLDGRQQLSAEAFRFGLEQLLAAMTPVTQVMVMGLSVVDEAVMPFADCLWYSNEAVAIHEAQLEETCLEADVPFLSLHRAMAAEPDWLTWLEPDGIHLNSTGHHWIHQRLQEWKPLLHWAGLEPHCQFTSLMTY
;
A
#
# COMPACT_ATOMS: atom_id res chain seq x y z
N MET A 1 21.40 0.01 -26.60
CA MET A 1 20.16 -0.76 -26.40
C MET A 1 19.44 -0.10 -25.25
N THR A 2 18.25 0.45 -25.46
CA THR A 2 17.40 0.95 -24.37
C THR A 2 16.93 -0.26 -23.57
N THR A 3 17.37 -0.38 -22.33
CA THR A 3 16.86 -1.38 -21.39
C THR A 3 15.37 -1.15 -21.18
N ALA A 4 14.57 -2.22 -21.14
CA ALA A 4 13.15 -2.11 -20.80
C ALA A 4 12.99 -1.43 -19.43
N PRO A 5 11.96 -0.60 -19.22
CA PRO A 5 11.71 0.01 -17.91
C PRO A 5 11.42 -1.09 -16.87
N ARG A 6 11.84 -0.85 -15.62
CA ARG A 6 11.46 -1.74 -14.50
C ARG A 6 9.95 -1.79 -14.36
N GLN A 7 9.43 -2.88 -13.80
CA GLN A 7 7.99 -3.06 -13.58
C GLN A 7 7.68 -3.21 -12.09
N LEU A 8 6.85 -2.33 -11.56
CA LEU A 8 6.30 -2.39 -10.21
C LEU A 8 4.86 -2.91 -10.26
N VAL A 9 4.60 -4.04 -9.62
CA VAL A 9 3.23 -4.50 -9.39
C VAL A 9 2.80 -4.10 -7.99
N VAL A 10 1.70 -3.35 -7.88
CA VAL A 10 1.12 -2.93 -6.61
C VAL A 10 -0.09 -3.83 -6.33
N ILE A 11 -0.04 -4.63 -5.28
CA ILE A 11 -1.09 -5.60 -4.93
C ILE A 11 -1.71 -5.20 -3.60
N GLY A 12 -3.03 -5.21 -3.53
CA GLY A 12 -3.74 -4.88 -2.31
C GLY A 12 -5.25 -4.83 -2.47
N ASP A 13 -5.86 -3.98 -1.65
CA ASP A 13 -7.30 -3.91 -1.48
C ASP A 13 -7.96 -2.71 -2.19
N SER A 14 -9.05 -2.16 -1.61
CA SER A 14 -9.75 -0.98 -2.12
C SER A 14 -8.88 0.29 -2.11
N GLY A 15 -7.87 0.37 -1.24
CA GLY A 15 -6.90 1.47 -1.22
C GLY A 15 -6.04 1.47 -2.49
N VAL A 16 -5.50 0.31 -2.88
CA VAL A 16 -4.76 0.16 -4.16
C VAL A 16 -5.68 0.38 -5.37
N TYR A 17 -6.94 -0.05 -5.29
CA TYR A 17 -7.94 0.19 -6.34
C TYR A 17 -8.21 1.70 -6.54
N GLY A 18 -7.95 2.53 -5.53
CA GLY A 18 -8.24 3.96 -5.56
C GLY A 18 -9.68 4.30 -5.23
N TRP A 19 -10.40 3.42 -4.53
CA TRP A 19 -11.79 3.69 -4.14
C TRP A 19 -11.87 4.92 -3.23
N GLY A 20 -12.86 5.78 -3.51
CA GLY A 20 -13.06 7.07 -2.84
C GLY A 20 -12.40 8.28 -3.53
N ASP A 21 -11.38 8.08 -4.37
CA ASP A 21 -10.75 9.19 -5.11
C ASP A 21 -11.39 9.37 -6.49
N SER A 22 -12.44 10.19 -6.54
CA SER A 22 -13.16 10.52 -7.78
C SER A 22 -12.42 11.46 -8.74
N GLU A 23 -11.29 12.05 -8.31
CA GLU A 23 -10.56 13.05 -9.09
C GLU A 23 -9.25 12.51 -9.68
N GLY A 24 -8.46 11.83 -8.86
CA GLY A 24 -7.13 11.32 -9.20
C GLY A 24 -7.04 9.81 -9.39
N GLY A 25 -8.11 9.06 -9.09
CA GLY A 25 -8.17 7.61 -9.25
C GLY A 25 -7.34 6.81 -8.24
N GLY A 26 -6.90 7.45 -7.15
CA GLY A 26 -6.18 6.82 -6.05
C GLY A 26 -4.67 7.09 -6.07
N TRP A 27 -4.00 6.81 -4.95
CA TRP A 27 -2.56 7.03 -4.81
C TRP A 27 -1.73 6.23 -5.82
N CYS A 28 -2.17 5.02 -6.18
CA CYS A 28 -1.47 4.17 -7.14
C CYS A 28 -1.54 4.75 -8.56
N GLU A 29 -2.70 5.31 -8.94
CA GLU A 29 -2.88 5.96 -10.23
C GLU A 29 -2.07 7.27 -10.30
N ARG A 30 -2.04 8.04 -9.20
CA ARG A 30 -1.20 9.25 -9.09
C ARG A 30 0.28 8.92 -9.29
N LEU A 31 0.78 7.87 -8.64
CA LEU A 31 2.16 7.39 -8.80
C LEU A 31 2.44 7.00 -10.25
N ARG A 32 1.56 6.18 -10.85
CA ARG A 32 1.67 5.74 -12.24
C ARG A 32 1.73 6.93 -13.20
N ARG A 33 0.80 7.88 -13.08
CA ARG A 33 0.73 9.08 -13.93
C ARG A 33 1.97 9.95 -13.79
N GLN A 34 2.48 10.13 -12.57
CA GLN A 34 3.72 10.87 -12.35
C GLN A 34 4.90 10.19 -13.04
N TRP A 35 5.10 8.89 -12.79
CA TRP A 35 6.25 8.16 -13.35
C TRP A 35 6.19 8.07 -14.88
N MET A 36 5.00 8.01 -15.48
CA MET A 36 4.85 8.09 -16.94
C MET A 36 5.39 9.39 -17.57
N THR A 37 5.54 10.46 -16.79
CA THR A 37 6.14 11.72 -17.28
C THR A 37 7.67 11.69 -17.30
N MET A 38 8.28 10.65 -16.74
CA MET A 38 9.73 10.50 -16.58
C MET A 38 10.25 9.41 -17.53
N PRO A 39 11.17 9.72 -18.47
CA PRO A 39 11.60 8.78 -19.51
C PRO A 39 12.18 7.44 -19.04
N SER A 40 12.69 7.36 -17.80
CA SER A 40 13.36 6.18 -17.24
C SER A 40 12.67 5.61 -16.00
N ALA A 41 11.50 6.13 -15.63
CA ALA A 41 10.82 5.62 -14.44
C ALA A 41 10.18 4.24 -14.70
N PRO A 42 9.99 3.44 -13.65
CA PRO A 42 9.31 2.16 -13.77
C PRO A 42 7.87 2.29 -14.26
N VAL A 43 7.37 1.23 -14.91
CA VAL A 43 5.95 1.02 -15.19
C VAL A 43 5.26 0.53 -13.92
N VAL A 44 4.07 1.05 -13.63
CA VAL A 44 3.29 0.68 -12.45
C VAL A 44 1.99 -0.04 -12.85
N TYR A 45 1.77 -1.23 -12.30
CA TYR A 45 0.54 -2.01 -12.45
C TYR A 45 -0.20 -2.07 -11.11
N GLY A 46 -1.29 -1.32 -10.96
CA GLY A 46 -2.16 -1.36 -9.77
C GLY A 46 -3.17 -2.51 -9.86
N LEU A 47 -3.14 -3.42 -8.90
CA LEU A 47 -3.95 -4.66 -8.84
C LEU A 47 -4.75 -4.75 -7.52
N GLY A 48 -5.45 -3.66 -7.20
CA GLY A 48 -6.32 -3.58 -6.03
C GLY A 48 -7.66 -4.27 -6.25
N VAL A 49 -8.14 -5.02 -5.26
CA VAL A 49 -9.47 -5.64 -5.27
C VAL A 49 -10.20 -5.31 -3.96
N ARG A 50 -11.42 -4.75 -4.06
CA ARG A 50 -12.17 -4.30 -2.88
C ARG A 50 -12.44 -5.46 -1.92
N GLY A 51 -12.18 -5.21 -0.63
CA GLY A 51 -12.40 -6.18 0.44
C GLY A 51 -11.37 -7.32 0.49
N ASP A 52 -10.26 -7.21 -0.25
CA ASP A 52 -9.16 -8.17 -0.10
C ASP A 52 -8.51 -8.04 1.27
N GLY A 53 -8.39 -9.19 1.93
CA GLY A 53 -7.49 -9.40 3.05
C GLY A 53 -6.34 -10.31 2.63
N LEU A 54 -5.49 -10.65 3.60
CA LEU A 54 -4.24 -11.38 3.38
C LEU A 54 -4.44 -12.71 2.66
N GLU A 55 -5.48 -13.48 3.03
CA GLU A 55 -5.77 -14.80 2.43
C GLU A 55 -6.07 -14.70 0.93
N ARG A 56 -6.81 -13.66 0.50
CA ARG A 56 -7.15 -13.47 -0.91
C ARG A 56 -5.94 -13.05 -1.73
N ILE A 57 -5.09 -12.20 -1.17
CA ILE A 57 -3.80 -11.85 -1.80
C ILE A 57 -2.94 -13.10 -1.98
N ALA A 58 -2.81 -13.93 -0.93
CA ALA A 58 -2.03 -15.17 -0.98
C ALA A 58 -2.47 -16.11 -2.13
N GLN A 59 -3.76 -16.14 -2.46
CA GLN A 59 -4.31 -16.98 -3.53
C GLN A 59 -4.02 -16.45 -4.94
N ARG A 60 -3.90 -15.13 -5.13
CA ARG A 60 -3.88 -14.53 -6.47
C ARG A 60 -2.55 -13.87 -6.86
N TRP A 61 -1.74 -13.46 -5.89
CA TRP A 61 -0.59 -12.58 -6.15
C TRP A 61 0.35 -13.13 -7.22
N GLN A 62 0.70 -14.43 -7.14
CA GLN A 62 1.75 -15.00 -7.98
C GLN A 62 1.33 -15.10 -9.44
N GLN A 63 0.10 -15.55 -9.69
CA GLN A 63 -0.44 -15.65 -11.05
C GLN A 63 -0.61 -14.26 -11.65
N GLU A 64 -1.13 -13.32 -10.88
CA GLU A 64 -1.31 -11.95 -11.34
C GLU A 64 0.02 -11.25 -11.61
N TRP A 65 0.98 -11.29 -10.67
CA TRP A 65 2.30 -10.69 -10.84
C TRP A 65 3.06 -11.30 -12.03
N SER A 66 3.13 -12.64 -12.12
CA SER A 66 3.96 -13.31 -13.13
C SER A 66 3.56 -13.04 -14.59
N CYS A 67 2.29 -12.68 -14.85
CA CYS A 67 1.83 -12.37 -16.21
C CYS A 67 1.92 -10.88 -16.59
N ARG A 68 2.53 -10.03 -15.76
CA ARG A 68 2.81 -8.60 -16.09
C ARG A 68 4.19 -8.37 -16.72
N GLY A 69 5.00 -9.42 -16.81
CA GLY A 69 6.25 -9.38 -17.59
C GLY A 69 5.99 -9.06 -19.06
N GLU A 70 6.54 -7.95 -19.56
CA GLU A 70 6.30 -7.47 -20.93
C GLU A 70 6.91 -8.37 -22.01
N LEU A 71 7.99 -9.08 -21.67
CA LEU A 71 8.68 -9.97 -22.58
C LEU A 71 8.60 -11.42 -22.09
N ARG A 72 8.63 -12.36 -23.03
CA ARG A 72 8.54 -13.79 -22.73
C ARG A 72 9.63 -14.20 -21.73
N ARG A 73 9.22 -14.83 -20.62
CA ARG A 73 10.09 -15.26 -19.50
C ARG A 73 10.73 -14.13 -18.70
N GLN A 74 10.26 -12.89 -18.85
CA GLN A 74 10.55 -11.82 -17.89
C GLN A 74 9.43 -11.77 -16.87
N GLN A 75 9.77 -11.53 -15.62
CA GLN A 75 8.85 -11.27 -14.52
C GLN A 75 9.04 -9.82 -14.08
N PRO A 76 8.03 -9.20 -13.44
CA PRO A 76 8.19 -7.86 -12.93
C PRO A 76 9.31 -7.76 -11.89
N ASP A 77 10.00 -6.61 -11.82
CA ASP A 77 11.17 -6.41 -10.98
C ASP A 77 10.85 -6.13 -9.50
N GLY A 78 9.62 -5.67 -9.21
CA GLY A 78 9.21 -5.27 -7.88
C GLY A 78 7.74 -5.52 -7.59
N LEU A 79 7.45 -5.74 -6.31
CA LEU A 79 6.10 -5.85 -5.77
C LEU A 79 5.94 -4.93 -4.56
N LEU A 80 4.91 -4.08 -4.59
CA LEU A 80 4.48 -3.26 -3.46
C LEU A 80 3.18 -3.82 -2.90
N LEU A 81 3.21 -4.31 -1.67
CA LEU A 81 2.07 -4.89 -0.97
C LEU A 81 1.42 -3.85 -0.07
N SER A 82 0.09 -3.70 -0.16
CA SER A 82 -0.72 -2.87 0.74
C SER A 82 -1.99 -3.63 1.10
N VAL A 83 -2.00 -4.26 2.28
CA VAL A 83 -3.09 -5.13 2.75
C VAL A 83 -3.07 -5.17 4.28
N GLY A 84 -4.21 -5.45 4.91
CA GLY A 84 -4.32 -5.68 6.35
C GLY A 84 -5.46 -4.91 7.01
N LEU A 85 -5.97 -3.84 6.37
CA LEU A 85 -7.07 -3.05 6.92
C LEU A 85 -8.33 -3.92 7.07
N ASN A 86 -8.71 -4.66 6.02
CA ASN A 86 -9.86 -5.56 6.04
C ASN A 86 -9.72 -6.70 7.07
N ASP A 87 -8.50 -7.17 7.31
CA ASP A 87 -8.20 -8.23 8.28
C ASP A 87 -8.41 -7.73 9.73
N SER A 88 -8.23 -6.43 9.98
CA SER A 88 -8.40 -5.82 11.31
C SER A 88 -9.85 -5.72 11.79
N ALA A 89 -10.82 -5.86 10.89
CA ALA A 89 -12.24 -5.68 11.19
C ALA A 89 -12.81 -6.80 12.06
N ARG A 90 -13.59 -6.45 13.08
CA ARG A 90 -14.41 -7.39 13.83
C ARG A 90 -15.75 -7.59 13.12
N VAL A 91 -16.23 -8.84 13.09
CA VAL A 91 -17.44 -9.22 12.34
C VAL A 91 -18.66 -9.32 13.25
N GLY A 92 -19.78 -8.74 12.80
CA GLY A 92 -21.12 -8.85 13.35
C GLY A 92 -21.43 -7.89 14.51
N ARG A 93 -20.45 -7.61 15.37
CA ARG A 93 -20.61 -6.73 16.55
C ARG A 93 -19.28 -6.10 16.95
N LEU A 94 -19.34 -5.01 17.74
CA LEU A 94 -18.17 -4.26 18.20
C LEU A 94 -17.14 -5.13 18.94
N ASP A 95 -17.60 -6.08 19.76
CA ASP A 95 -16.77 -7.07 20.48
C ASP A 95 -16.68 -8.41 19.72
N GLY A 96 -16.96 -8.39 18.41
CA GLY A 96 -16.90 -9.54 17.52
C GLY A 96 -15.48 -10.06 17.33
N ARG A 97 -15.34 -11.15 16.58
CA ARG A 97 -14.02 -11.70 16.24
C ARG A 97 -13.56 -11.11 14.91
N GLN A 98 -12.25 -10.93 14.79
CA GLN A 98 -11.61 -10.72 13.48
C GLN A 98 -11.62 -12.05 12.71
N GLN A 99 -11.64 -11.97 11.38
CA GLN A 99 -11.54 -13.17 10.53
C GLN A 99 -10.19 -13.85 10.72
N LEU A 100 -9.12 -13.06 10.77
CA LEU A 100 -7.80 -13.45 11.23
C LEU A 100 -7.49 -12.70 12.51
N SER A 101 -7.03 -13.40 13.55
CA SER A 101 -6.42 -12.69 14.69
C SER A 101 -5.12 -12.02 14.26
N ALA A 102 -4.63 -11.06 15.03
CA ALA A 102 -3.36 -10.40 14.75
C ALA A 102 -2.20 -11.42 14.62
N GLU A 103 -2.18 -12.47 15.44
CA GLU A 103 -1.16 -13.53 15.37
C GLU A 103 -1.32 -14.40 14.11
N ALA A 104 -2.55 -14.73 13.73
CA ALA A 104 -2.82 -15.47 12.50
C ALA A 104 -2.49 -14.65 11.25
N PHE A 105 -2.76 -13.34 11.29
CA PHE A 105 -2.38 -12.39 10.26
C PHE A 105 -0.85 -12.31 10.13
N ARG A 106 -0.11 -12.16 11.25
CA ARG A 106 1.36 -12.19 11.25
C ARG A 106 1.90 -13.47 10.62
N PHE A 107 1.42 -14.63 11.08
CA PHE A 107 1.85 -15.91 10.52
C PHE A 107 1.59 -16.00 9.01
N GLY A 108 0.40 -15.58 8.56
CA GLY A 108 0.08 -15.55 7.14
C GLY A 108 1.01 -14.60 6.35
N LEU A 109 1.40 -13.48 6.94
CA LEU A 109 2.24 -12.47 6.31
C LEU A 109 3.67 -12.98 6.18
N GLU A 110 4.22 -13.64 7.21
CA GLU A 110 5.51 -14.31 7.17
C GLU A 110 5.57 -15.30 6.00
N GLN A 111 4.53 -16.13 5.86
CA GLN A 111 4.43 -17.09 4.76
C GLN A 111 4.31 -16.42 3.39
N LEU A 112 3.58 -15.31 3.31
CA LEU A 112 3.42 -14.56 2.08
C LEU A 112 4.73 -13.92 1.63
N LEU A 113 5.45 -13.25 2.54
CA LEU A 113 6.75 -12.65 2.25
C LEU A 113 7.79 -13.72 1.88
N ALA A 114 7.83 -14.85 2.61
CA ALA A 114 8.71 -15.97 2.29
C ALA A 114 8.48 -16.55 0.87
N ALA A 115 7.26 -16.43 0.34
CA ALA A 115 6.94 -16.84 -1.03
C ALA A 115 7.29 -15.77 -2.08
N MET A 116 7.23 -14.48 -1.74
CA MET A 116 7.46 -13.37 -2.66
C MET A 116 8.94 -12.99 -2.79
N THR A 117 9.67 -12.89 -1.68
CA THR A 117 11.05 -12.37 -1.67
C THR A 117 12.05 -13.20 -2.48
N PRO A 118 11.90 -14.53 -2.69
CA PRO A 118 12.82 -15.28 -3.55
C PRO A 118 12.64 -14.99 -5.05
N VAL A 119 11.52 -14.38 -5.46
CA VAL A 119 11.17 -14.20 -6.88
C VAL A 119 11.07 -12.74 -7.32
N THR A 120 10.98 -11.79 -6.39
CA THR A 120 10.93 -10.35 -6.68
C THR A 120 11.40 -9.53 -5.49
N GLN A 121 11.81 -8.28 -5.73
CA GLN A 121 12.01 -7.34 -4.63
C GLN A 121 10.65 -6.89 -4.07
N VAL A 122 10.46 -7.03 -2.76
CA VAL A 122 9.19 -6.73 -2.08
C VAL A 122 9.34 -5.46 -1.26
N MET A 123 8.28 -4.68 -1.20
CA MET A 123 8.09 -3.51 -0.36
C MET A 123 6.67 -3.58 0.22
N VAL A 124 6.47 -3.07 1.44
CA VAL A 124 5.16 -3.14 2.13
C VAL A 124 4.75 -1.75 2.64
N MET A 125 3.47 -1.43 2.52
CA MET A 125 2.86 -0.23 3.07
C MET A 125 1.99 -0.55 4.29
N GLY A 126 1.97 0.38 5.23
CA GLY A 126 1.07 0.38 6.37
C GLY A 126 -0.39 0.66 6.00
N LEU A 127 -1.18 0.89 7.03
CA LEU A 127 -2.65 0.94 6.97
C LEU A 127 -3.15 2.38 7.13
N SER A 128 -4.32 2.68 6.58
CA SER A 128 -4.99 3.96 6.80
C SER A 128 -5.76 3.98 8.11
N VAL A 129 -6.01 5.18 8.62
CA VAL A 129 -6.94 5.42 9.73
C VAL A 129 -8.39 5.10 9.35
N VAL A 130 -9.24 4.95 10.36
CA VAL A 130 -10.70 4.78 10.20
C VAL A 130 -11.46 5.75 11.10
N ASP A 131 -12.65 6.16 10.67
CA ASP A 131 -13.61 6.86 11.52
C ASP A 131 -14.48 5.84 12.28
N GLU A 132 -14.19 5.70 13.57
CA GLU A 132 -14.88 4.75 14.44
C GLU A 132 -16.34 5.16 14.72
N ALA A 133 -16.68 6.44 14.57
CA ALA A 133 -18.01 6.97 14.88
C ALA A 133 -19.07 6.53 13.86
N VAL A 134 -18.66 6.11 12.66
CA VAL A 134 -19.55 5.68 11.58
C VAL A 134 -19.62 4.16 11.40
N MET A 135 -18.99 3.41 12.32
CA MET A 135 -19.11 1.95 12.36
C MET A 135 -20.51 1.48 12.81
N PRO A 136 -20.99 0.32 12.34
CA PRO A 136 -20.30 -0.62 11.47
C PRO A 136 -20.35 -0.24 9.99
N PHE A 137 -19.24 -0.50 9.30
CA PHE A 137 -19.21 -0.50 7.85
C PHE A 137 -20.04 -1.67 7.30
N ALA A 138 -20.81 -1.41 6.24
CA ALA A 138 -21.68 -2.40 5.57
C ALA A 138 -22.56 -3.19 6.55
N ASP A 139 -23.05 -2.54 7.60
CA ASP A 139 -23.93 -3.09 8.65
C ASP A 139 -23.35 -4.27 9.44
N CYS A 140 -22.06 -4.62 9.27
CA CYS A 140 -21.50 -5.81 9.89
C CYS A 140 -20.01 -5.79 10.24
N LEU A 141 -19.22 -4.84 9.73
CA LEU A 141 -17.78 -4.78 9.97
C LEU A 141 -17.44 -3.61 10.89
N TRP A 142 -16.79 -3.92 12.01
CA TRP A 142 -16.40 -2.96 13.04
C TRP A 142 -14.89 -2.78 13.01
N TYR A 143 -14.45 -1.63 12.52
CA TYR A 143 -13.04 -1.24 12.50
C TYR A 143 -12.74 -0.35 13.71
N SER A 144 -11.51 -0.42 14.23
CA SER A 144 -11.02 0.52 15.24
C SER A 144 -9.55 0.86 14.97
N ASN A 145 -9.13 2.08 15.28
CA ASN A 145 -7.74 2.50 15.12
C ASN A 145 -6.81 1.72 16.06
N GLU A 146 -7.31 1.22 17.19
CA GLU A 146 -6.57 0.27 18.04
C GLU A 146 -6.26 -1.03 17.30
N ALA A 147 -7.26 -1.65 16.68
CA ALA A 147 -7.09 -2.89 15.93
C ALA A 147 -6.18 -2.69 14.70
N VAL A 148 -6.33 -1.56 14.00
CA VAL A 148 -5.49 -1.18 12.87
C VAL A 148 -4.04 -0.99 13.31
N ALA A 149 -3.79 -0.27 14.42
CA ALA A 149 -2.44 -0.08 14.95
C ALA A 149 -1.77 -1.41 15.33
N ILE A 150 -2.53 -2.35 15.92
CA ILE A 150 -2.02 -3.70 16.22
C ILE A 150 -1.63 -4.44 14.93
N HIS A 151 -2.44 -4.38 13.88
CA HIS A 151 -2.14 -5.02 12.60
C HIS A 151 -0.97 -4.34 11.86
N GLU A 152 -0.87 -3.01 11.91
CA GLU A 152 0.28 -2.29 11.36
C GLU A 152 1.58 -2.68 12.07
N ALA A 153 1.56 -2.85 13.39
CA ALA A 153 2.71 -3.33 14.13
C ALA A 153 3.13 -4.75 13.70
N GLN A 154 2.17 -5.64 13.42
CA GLN A 154 2.48 -6.97 12.87
C GLN A 154 3.12 -6.87 11.48
N LEU A 155 2.64 -5.96 10.61
CA LEU A 155 3.26 -5.68 9.31
C LEU A 155 4.71 -5.21 9.49
N GLU A 156 4.93 -4.22 10.35
CA GLU A 156 6.24 -3.62 10.60
C GLU A 156 7.25 -4.64 11.14
N GLU A 157 6.88 -5.38 12.18
CA GLU A 157 7.73 -6.41 12.79
C GLU A 157 8.11 -7.50 11.79
N THR A 158 7.13 -8.00 11.03
CA THR A 158 7.36 -9.06 10.03
C THR A 158 8.26 -8.57 8.90
N CYS A 159 8.08 -7.33 8.45
CA CYS A 159 8.93 -6.72 7.43
C CYS A 159 10.36 -6.52 7.94
N LEU A 160 10.53 -6.09 9.19
CA LEU A 160 11.84 -5.95 9.81
C LEU A 160 12.58 -7.29 9.90
N GLU A 161 11.90 -8.35 10.33
CA GLU A 161 12.47 -9.70 10.43
C GLU A 161 12.85 -10.28 9.06
N ALA A 162 12.10 -9.95 8.01
CA ALA A 162 12.33 -10.40 6.65
C ALA A 162 13.28 -9.50 5.82
N ASP A 163 13.83 -8.43 6.41
CA ASP A 163 14.62 -7.39 5.71
C ASP A 163 13.87 -6.79 4.49
N VAL A 164 12.56 -6.55 4.66
CA VAL A 164 11.67 -5.97 3.66
C VAL A 164 11.39 -4.50 4.02
N PRO A 165 11.57 -3.54 3.10
CA PRO A 165 11.25 -2.15 3.36
C PRO A 165 9.76 -1.94 3.68
N PHE A 166 9.50 -1.24 4.79
CA PHE A 166 8.16 -0.92 5.25
C PHE A 166 7.92 0.60 5.30
N LEU A 167 6.74 1.04 4.85
CA LEU A 167 6.27 2.43 4.97
C LEU A 167 5.11 2.49 5.97
N SER A 168 5.39 2.89 7.22
CA SER A 168 4.33 3.16 8.21
C SER A 168 3.45 4.33 7.77
N LEU A 169 2.13 4.18 7.96
CA LEU A 169 1.12 5.16 7.56
C LEU A 169 0.15 5.49 8.69
N HIS A 170 -0.35 4.52 9.45
CA HIS A 170 -1.47 4.71 10.37
C HIS A 170 -1.18 5.80 11.40
N ARG A 171 -0.07 5.69 12.11
CA ARG A 171 0.33 6.68 13.13
C ARG A 171 0.62 8.05 12.53
N ALA A 172 1.24 8.08 11.36
CA ALA A 172 1.57 9.33 10.68
C ALA A 172 0.29 10.06 10.24
N MET A 173 -0.67 9.33 9.69
CA MET A 173 -1.97 9.85 9.28
C MET A 173 -2.81 10.29 10.48
N ALA A 174 -2.83 9.50 11.56
CA ALA A 174 -3.56 9.85 12.79
C ALA A 174 -3.02 11.10 13.51
N ALA A 175 -1.77 11.48 13.23
CA ALA A 175 -1.15 12.69 13.79
C ALA A 175 -1.54 13.98 13.02
N GLU A 176 -2.17 13.85 11.86
CA GLU A 176 -2.56 14.99 11.02
C GLU A 176 -3.88 15.58 11.53
N PRO A 177 -3.98 16.90 11.75
CA PRO A 177 -5.15 17.50 12.39
C PRO A 177 -6.47 17.28 11.62
N ASP A 178 -6.37 17.16 10.29
CA ASP A 178 -7.52 17.10 9.39
C ASP A 178 -7.78 15.70 8.83
N TRP A 179 -7.15 14.64 9.39
CA TRP A 179 -7.23 13.29 8.82
C TRP A 179 -8.67 12.78 8.64
N LEU A 180 -9.59 13.17 9.54
CA LEU A 180 -11.01 12.80 9.43
C LEU A 180 -11.65 13.33 8.14
N THR A 181 -11.22 14.49 7.65
CA THR A 181 -11.71 15.09 6.41
C THR A 181 -11.21 14.36 5.16
N TRP A 182 -10.29 13.41 5.32
CA TRP A 182 -9.71 12.63 4.23
C TRP A 182 -10.46 11.32 3.99
N LEU A 183 -11.44 11.00 4.83
CA LEU A 183 -12.28 9.81 4.69
C LEU A 183 -13.58 10.14 3.97
N GLU A 184 -14.04 9.17 3.19
CA GLU A 184 -15.39 9.11 2.69
C GLU A 184 -16.38 8.88 3.84
N PRO A 185 -17.68 9.17 3.65
CA PRO A 185 -18.70 8.99 4.69
C PRO A 185 -18.85 7.57 5.24
N ASP A 186 -18.28 6.56 4.57
CA ASP A 186 -18.26 5.18 5.05
C ASP A 186 -17.19 4.89 6.11
N GLY A 187 -16.33 5.87 6.40
CA GLY A 187 -15.37 5.85 7.49
C GLY A 187 -14.12 5.01 7.27
N ILE A 188 -13.94 4.39 6.11
CA ILE A 188 -12.76 3.54 5.85
C ILE A 188 -12.03 3.89 4.55
N HIS A 189 -12.73 4.41 3.55
CA HIS A 189 -12.10 4.73 2.27
C HIS A 189 -11.59 6.17 2.28
N LEU A 190 -10.38 6.36 1.78
CA LEU A 190 -9.82 7.70 1.61
C LEU A 190 -10.45 8.39 0.39
N ASN A 191 -10.68 9.68 0.49
CA ASN A 191 -11.04 10.55 -0.62
C ASN A 191 -9.80 11.05 -1.38
N SER A 192 -10.00 11.93 -2.36
CA SER A 192 -8.94 12.50 -3.19
C SER A 192 -7.77 13.10 -2.38
N THR A 193 -8.07 13.76 -1.25
CA THR A 193 -7.05 14.37 -0.37
C THR A 193 -6.25 13.31 0.38
N GLY A 194 -6.91 12.31 0.94
CA GLY A 194 -6.22 11.21 1.65
C GLY A 194 -5.33 10.38 0.71
N HIS A 195 -5.82 10.07 -0.48
CA HIS A 195 -5.00 9.41 -1.52
C HIS A 195 -3.84 10.29 -1.98
N HIS A 196 -4.02 11.61 -2.07
CA HIS A 196 -2.94 12.53 -2.37
C HIS A 196 -1.86 12.54 -1.27
N TRP A 197 -2.25 12.50 0.00
CA TRP A 197 -1.31 12.42 1.12
C TRP A 197 -0.45 11.14 1.04
N ILE A 198 -1.05 9.97 0.80
CA ILE A 198 -0.29 8.71 0.61
C ILE A 198 0.69 8.84 -0.56
N HIS A 199 0.25 9.43 -1.67
CA HIS A 199 1.10 9.65 -2.83
C HIS A 199 2.33 10.51 -2.48
N GLN A 200 2.17 11.59 -1.71
CA GLN A 200 3.31 12.42 -1.26
C GLN A 200 4.29 11.62 -0.40
N ARG A 201 3.80 10.75 0.48
CA ARG A 201 4.65 9.86 1.30
C ARG A 201 5.50 8.94 0.41
N LEU A 202 4.92 8.38 -0.66
CA LEU A 202 5.63 7.52 -1.62
C LEU A 202 6.68 8.31 -2.42
N GLN A 203 6.41 9.57 -2.76
CA GLN A 203 7.37 10.46 -3.44
C GLN A 203 8.61 10.78 -2.60
N GLU A 204 8.55 10.60 -1.28
CA GLU A 204 9.66 10.85 -0.35
C GLU A 204 10.28 9.55 0.18
N TRP A 205 9.68 8.40 -0.13
CA TRP A 205 10.07 7.13 0.45
C TRP A 205 11.32 6.56 -0.23
N LYS A 206 12.48 6.76 0.43
CA LYS A 206 13.81 6.40 -0.11
C LYS A 206 13.92 4.96 -0.65
N PRO A 207 13.41 3.91 0.02
CA PRO A 207 13.47 2.54 -0.51
C PRO A 207 12.81 2.42 -1.90
N LEU A 208 11.63 3.00 -2.10
CA LEU A 208 10.93 2.98 -3.38
C LEU A 208 11.67 3.78 -4.44
N LEU A 209 12.16 4.98 -4.09
CA LEU A 209 12.91 5.84 -5.02
C LEU A 209 14.24 5.21 -5.46
N HIS A 210 14.98 4.63 -4.51
CA HIS A 210 16.21 3.89 -4.78
C HIS A 210 15.93 2.66 -5.66
N TRP A 211 14.90 1.88 -5.32
CA TRP A 211 14.44 0.78 -6.17
C TRP A 211 14.02 1.25 -7.56
N ALA A 212 13.40 2.42 -7.69
CA ALA A 212 12.97 2.96 -8.98
C ALA A 212 14.14 3.55 -9.80
N GLY A 213 15.34 3.70 -9.22
CA GLY A 213 16.45 4.42 -9.85
C GLY A 213 16.17 5.93 -9.97
N LEU A 214 15.25 6.46 -9.15
CA LEU A 214 14.85 7.85 -9.10
C LEU A 214 15.48 8.48 -7.87
N GLU A 215 16.78 8.80 -7.90
CA GLU A 215 17.36 9.53 -6.77
C GLU A 215 16.74 10.93 -6.64
N PRO A 216 16.49 11.41 -5.41
CA PRO A 216 16.10 12.80 -5.21
C PRO A 216 17.21 13.67 -5.77
N HIS A 217 16.94 14.42 -6.83
CA HIS A 217 17.89 15.40 -7.32
C HIS A 217 18.08 16.42 -6.20
N CYS A 218 19.22 16.36 -5.51
CA CYS A 218 19.65 17.39 -4.60
C CYS A 218 20.02 18.62 -5.46
N GLN A 219 19.01 19.35 -5.95
CA GLN A 219 19.22 20.66 -6.57
C GLN A 219 19.52 21.67 -5.44
N PHE A 220 20.76 21.65 -4.94
CA PHE A 220 21.32 22.85 -4.34
C PHE A 220 21.66 23.80 -5.49
N THR A 221 20.65 24.55 -5.93
CA THR A 221 20.88 25.75 -6.73
C THR A 221 21.41 26.82 -5.77
N SER A 222 22.71 26.78 -5.48
CA SER A 222 23.40 27.98 -5.01
C SER A 222 23.30 29.00 -6.13
N LEU A 223 22.37 29.95 -5.98
CA LEU A 223 22.37 31.17 -6.75
C LEU A 223 23.70 31.88 -6.48
N MET A 224 24.61 31.81 -7.47
CA MET A 224 25.76 32.69 -7.54
C MET A 224 25.23 34.13 -7.65
N THR A 225 25.43 34.89 -6.58
CA THR A 225 25.42 36.34 -6.61
C THR A 225 26.58 36.82 -7.49
N TYR A 226 26.24 37.55 -8.55
CA TYR A 226 27.11 38.54 -9.19
C TYR A 226 26.56 39.93 -8.87
#